data_AF-A3J5I7-F1
#
_entry.id   AF-A3J5I7-F1
#
_cell.length_a   1.000
_cell.length_b   1.000
_cell.length_c   1.000
_cell.angle_alpha   90.00
_cell.angle_beta   90.00
_cell.angle_gamma   90.00
#
_symmetry.space_group_name_H-M   'P 1'
#
loop_
_entity.id
_entity.type
_entity.pdbx_description
1 polymer ?
#
loop_
_entity_poly.entity_id
_entity_poly.type
_entity_poly.pdbx_seq_one_letter_code
_entity_poly.pdbx_strand_id
1 'polypeptide(L)'
;MKKTIEIIIYLLALIFVIDFLLPGTEITGKAISIKQVRQNYYNAGGNSHFSYTLKCENEIFLISKEFRNKITEGDTIIIKKSKIFNEVNSYTFDNFSETFSLRLFSGLILPLLVIIIITTEKKFKLKNNTLSLIFKIMMIGNIIYVLLY
;
A
#
# COMPACT_ATOMS: atom_id res chain seq x y z
N MET A 1 15.44 -20.11 -17.30
CA MET A 1 15.66 -19.22 -16.14
C MET A 1 15.03 -17.82 -16.33
N LYS A 2 15.47 -16.99 -17.29
CA LYS A 2 14.89 -15.63 -17.51
C LYS A 2 13.37 -15.61 -17.71
N LYS A 3 12.83 -16.46 -18.59
CA LYS A 3 11.38 -16.59 -18.81
C LYS A 3 10.60 -17.03 -17.56
N THR A 4 11.18 -17.93 -16.75
CA THR A 4 10.55 -18.46 -15.54
C THR A 4 10.37 -17.34 -14.50
N ILE A 5 11.42 -16.53 -14.28
CA ILE A 5 11.38 -15.40 -13.35
C ILE A 5 10.33 -14.37 -13.80
N GLU A 6 10.26 -14.06 -15.10
CA GLU A 6 9.25 -13.13 -15.63
C GLU A 6 7.82 -13.61 -15.42
N ILE A 7 7.57 -14.91 -15.58
CA ILE A 7 6.25 -15.50 -15.32
C ILE A 7 5.90 -15.39 -13.84
N ILE A 8 6.84 -15.69 -12.95
CA ILE A 8 6.63 -15.59 -11.50
C ILE A 8 6.30 -14.14 -11.10
N ILE A 9 7.07 -13.17 -11.57
CA ILE A 9 6.83 -11.74 -11.30
C ILE A 9 5.46 -11.30 -11.83
N TYR A 10 5.08 -11.76 -13.03
CA TYR A 10 3.78 -11.45 -13.60
C TYR A 10 2.62 -12.03 -12.79
N LEU A 11 2.73 -13.29 -12.35
CA LEU A 11 1.73 -13.94 -11.49
C LEU A 11 1.63 -13.26 -10.13
N LEU A 12 2.76 -12.88 -9.54
CA LEU A 12 2.78 -12.12 -8.29
C LEU A 12 2.09 -10.77 -8.48
N ALA A 13 2.37 -10.04 -9.56
CA ALA A 13 1.69 -8.77 -9.83
C ALA A 13 0.17 -8.94 -9.95
N LEU A 14 -0.30 -10.03 -10.59
CA LEU A 14 -1.73 -10.36 -10.62
C LEU A 14 -2.30 -10.63 -9.22
N ILE A 15 -1.60 -11.39 -8.38
CA ILE A 15 -2.04 -11.68 -7.01
C ILE A 15 -2.20 -10.38 -6.21
N PHE A 16 -1.27 -9.44 -6.33
CA PHE A 16 -1.38 -8.13 -5.66
C PHE A 16 -2.62 -7.35 -6.11
N VAL A 17 -2.85 -7.25 -7.42
CA VAL A 17 -4.02 -6.55 -7.97
C VAL A 17 -5.31 -7.22 -7.48
N ILE A 18 -5.39 -8.55 -7.55
CA ILE A 18 -6.56 -9.31 -7.09
C ILE A 18 -6.78 -9.09 -5.60
N ASP A 19 -5.75 -9.21 -4.76
CA ASP A 19 -5.86 -9.00 -3.32
C ASP A 19 -6.31 -7.58 -2.96
N PHE A 20 -5.86 -6.57 -3.71
CA PHE A 20 -6.29 -5.19 -3.52
C PHE A 20 -7.77 -4.98 -3.90
N LEU A 21 -8.21 -5.58 -5.01
CA LEU A 21 -9.58 -5.41 -5.53
C LEU A 21 -10.63 -6.26 -4.81
N LEU A 22 -10.23 -7.40 -4.21
CA LEU A 22 -11.16 -8.25 -3.50
C LEU A 22 -11.81 -7.52 -2.33
N PRO A 23 -13.10 -7.78 -2.05
CA PRO A 23 -13.70 -7.33 -0.81
C PRO A 23 -12.94 -8.02 0.34
N GLY A 24 -12.13 -7.20 1.00
CA GLY A 24 -11.31 -7.55 2.16
C GLY A 24 -12.13 -8.01 3.37
N THR A 25 -11.47 -8.16 4.50
CA THR A 25 -12.12 -8.37 5.79
C THR A 25 -12.35 -7.02 6.47
N GLU A 26 -13.58 -6.78 6.93
CA GLU A 26 -13.91 -5.59 7.71
C GLU A 26 -13.81 -5.92 9.19
N ILE A 27 -13.06 -5.11 9.92
CA ILE A 27 -12.96 -5.17 11.37
C ILE A 27 -13.31 -3.80 11.94
N THR A 28 -14.02 -3.78 13.05
CA THR A 28 -14.33 -2.56 13.80
C THR A 28 -13.39 -2.47 14.99
N GLY A 29 -12.78 -1.31 15.21
CA GLY A 29 -11.95 -1.07 16.37
C GLY A 29 -12.16 0.34 16.91
N LYS A 30 -12.12 0.47 18.24
CA LYS A 30 -12.13 1.79 18.88
C LYS A 30 -10.78 2.46 18.73
N ALA A 31 -10.78 3.76 18.44
CA ALA A 31 -9.59 4.60 18.46
C ALA A 31 -9.07 4.71 19.91
N ILE A 32 -7.95 4.07 20.21
CA ILE A 32 -7.33 4.10 21.54
C ILE A 32 -6.48 5.34 21.71
N SER A 33 -5.69 5.68 20.69
CA SER A 33 -4.82 6.86 20.73
C SER A 33 -4.49 7.36 19.34
N ILE A 34 -4.33 8.67 19.20
CA ILE A 34 -3.90 9.32 17.96
C ILE A 34 -2.57 10.03 18.20
N LYS A 35 -1.49 9.49 17.66
CA LYS A 35 -0.14 10.07 17.81
C LYS A 35 0.19 10.98 16.64
N GLN A 36 0.59 12.21 16.94
CA GLN A 36 1.16 13.15 15.97
C GLN A 36 2.67 13.23 16.16
N VAL A 37 3.43 12.98 15.09
CA VAL A 37 4.90 13.08 15.11
C VAL A 37 5.36 14.05 14.04
N ARG A 38 6.15 15.05 14.44
CA ARG A 38 6.85 15.94 13.52
C ARG A 38 8.03 15.15 12.92
N GLN A 39 7.93 14.89 11.63
CA GLN A 39 8.98 14.30 10.82
C GLN A 39 9.84 15.43 10.27
N ASN A 40 11.07 15.53 10.77
CA ASN A 40 12.05 16.50 10.29
C ASN A 40 12.86 15.88 9.15
N TYR A 41 13.03 16.60 8.07
CA TYR A 41 13.96 16.21 7.02
C TYR A 41 15.34 16.82 7.34
N TYR A 42 16.38 15.98 7.38
CA TYR A 42 17.76 16.43 7.48
C TYR A 42 18.28 16.90 6.11
N ASN A 43 17.54 17.80 5.45
CA ASN A 43 17.96 18.45 4.22
C ASN A 43 18.32 19.92 4.50
N ALA A 44 19.13 20.52 3.60
CA ALA A 44 19.60 21.90 3.75
C ALA A 44 18.47 22.96 3.83
N GLY A 45 17.24 22.59 3.43
CA GLY A 45 16.05 23.43 3.51
C GLY A 45 15.29 23.38 4.85
N GLY A 46 15.66 22.49 5.79
CA GLY A 46 15.04 22.43 7.12
C GLY A 46 13.54 22.08 7.09
N ASN A 47 13.08 21.39 6.05
CA ASN A 47 11.65 21.08 5.90
C ASN A 47 11.18 20.08 6.97
N SER A 48 9.92 20.18 7.35
CA SER A 48 9.28 19.20 8.23
C SER A 48 7.83 18.98 7.85
N HIS A 49 7.30 17.80 8.17
CA HIS A 49 5.88 17.50 8.02
C HIS A 49 5.37 16.78 9.26
N PHE A 50 4.05 16.72 9.42
CA PHE A 50 3.43 15.92 10.48
C PHE A 50 2.94 14.60 9.91
N SER A 51 3.26 13.52 10.62
CA SER A 51 2.70 12.19 10.43
C SER A 51 1.72 11.89 11.56
N TYR A 52 0.62 11.21 11.23
CA TYR A 52 -0.44 10.86 12.17
C TYR A 52 -0.59 9.35 12.20
N THR A 53 -0.50 8.75 13.38
CA THR A 53 -0.65 7.31 13.60
C THR A 53 -1.88 7.08 14.45
N LEU A 54 -2.78 6.23 13.97
CA LEU A 54 -3.94 5.76 14.71
C LEU A 54 -3.62 4.39 15.30
N LYS A 55 -3.87 4.24 16.60
CA LYS A 55 -3.89 2.94 17.28
C LYS A 55 -5.34 2.57 17.58
N CYS A 56 -5.78 1.45 17.04
CA CYS A 56 -7.02 0.79 17.41
C CYS A 56 -6.71 -0.44 18.27
N GLU A 57 -7.76 -1.10 18.79
CA GLU A 57 -7.63 -2.34 19.58
C GLU A 57 -6.77 -3.42 18.90
N ASN A 58 -6.89 -3.56 17.58
CA ASN A 58 -6.25 -4.65 16.83
C ASN A 58 -5.20 -4.18 15.82
N GLU A 59 -5.06 -2.87 15.57
CA GLU A 59 -4.28 -2.36 14.45
C GLU A 59 -3.58 -1.04 14.79
N ILE A 60 -2.41 -0.81 14.18
CA ILE A 60 -1.71 0.47 14.23
C ILE A 60 -1.33 0.84 12.80
N PHE A 61 -1.79 1.99 12.32
CA PHE A 61 -1.52 2.43 10.95
C PHE A 61 -1.46 3.95 10.84
N LEU A 62 -0.86 4.42 9.75
CA LEU A 62 -0.79 5.84 9.43
C LEU A 62 -2.11 6.30 8.80
N ILE A 63 -2.55 7.49 9.20
CA ILE A 63 -3.75 8.15 8.68
C ILE A 63 -3.42 9.52 8.11
N SER A 64 -4.29 10.03 7.24
CA SER A 64 -4.16 11.39 6.74
C SER A 64 -4.45 12.42 7.83
N LYS A 65 -3.99 13.67 7.61
CA LYS A 65 -4.37 14.81 8.45
C LYS A 65 -5.88 15.05 8.44
N GLU A 66 -6.53 14.82 7.29
CA GLU A 66 -7.97 15.04 7.11
C GLU A 66 -8.78 14.04 7.95
N PHE A 67 -8.43 12.76 7.88
CA PHE A 67 -9.05 11.72 8.71
C PHE A 67 -8.81 11.99 10.20
N ARG A 68 -7.58 12.33 10.58
CA ARG A 68 -7.23 12.68 11.97
C ARG A 68 -8.09 13.82 12.52
N ASN A 69 -8.44 14.82 11.71
CA ASN A 69 -9.22 15.96 12.16
C ASN A 69 -10.71 15.64 12.36
N LYS A 70 -11.18 14.49 11.88
CA LYS A 70 -12.57 14.05 11.99
C LYS A 70 -12.81 13.10 13.16
N ILE A 71 -11.76 12.52 13.73
CA ILE A 71 -11.85 11.49 14.77
C ILE A 71 -11.29 11.97 16.11
N THR A 72 -11.73 11.31 17.17
CA THR A 72 -11.31 11.45 18.56
C THR A 72 -11.10 10.07 19.19
N GLU A 73 -10.44 10.02 20.34
CA GLU A 73 -10.28 8.77 21.08
C GLU A 73 -11.66 8.26 21.56
N GLY A 74 -11.89 6.96 21.43
CA GLY A 74 -13.18 6.31 21.68
C GLY A 74 -14.05 6.09 20.44
N ASP A 75 -13.77 6.80 19.33
CA ASP A 75 -14.52 6.66 18.09
C ASP A 75 -14.38 5.26 17.48
N THR A 76 -15.46 4.76 16.87
CA THR A 76 -15.46 3.46 16.20
C THR A 76 -15.00 3.62 14.76
N ILE A 77 -13.89 2.96 14.43
CA ILE A 77 -13.28 2.99 13.11
C ILE A 77 -13.52 1.64 12.43
N ILE A 78 -14.05 1.69 11.22
CA ILE A 78 -14.16 0.51 10.35
C ILE A 78 -12.85 0.42 9.55
N ILE A 79 -12.16 -0.70 9.65
CA ILE A 79 -10.89 -0.96 8.99
C ILE A 79 -11.11 -2.11 8.02
N LYS A 80 -10.72 -1.93 6.77
CA LYS A 80 -10.78 -2.97 5.75
C LYS A 80 -9.39 -3.48 5.46
N LYS A 81 -9.17 -4.77 5.68
CA LYS A 81 -7.90 -5.44 5.45
C LYS A 81 -7.94 -6.33 4.22
N SER A 82 -6.83 -6.43 3.51
CA SER A 82 -6.70 -7.35 2.39
C SER A 82 -6.65 -8.80 2.87
N LYS A 83 -7.07 -9.76 2.04
CA LYS A 83 -7.26 -11.16 2.48
C LYS A 83 -5.97 -11.97 2.45
N ILE A 84 -5.13 -11.72 1.46
CA ILE A 84 -3.90 -12.48 1.23
C ILE A 84 -2.77 -11.90 2.06
N PHE A 85 -2.60 -10.58 2.02
CA PHE A 85 -1.49 -9.91 2.68
C PHE A 85 -1.85 -9.35 4.06
N ASN A 86 -3.12 -9.35 4.46
CA ASN A 86 -3.57 -8.83 5.76
C ASN A 86 -3.19 -7.35 5.97
N GLU A 87 -3.12 -6.59 4.88
CA GLU A 87 -2.74 -5.17 4.86
C GLU A 87 -3.94 -4.25 5.02
N VAL A 88 -3.79 -3.10 5.68
CA VAL A 88 -4.86 -2.10 5.76
C VAL A 88 -5.06 -1.43 4.40
N ASN A 89 -6.19 -1.73 3.74
CA ASN A 89 -6.57 -1.15 2.46
C ASN A 89 -7.26 0.21 2.64
N SER A 90 -8.25 0.27 3.53
CA SER A 90 -9.02 1.48 3.76
C SER A 90 -9.51 1.56 5.20
N TYR A 91 -9.84 2.77 5.62
CA TYR A 91 -10.40 3.04 6.93
C TYR A 91 -11.52 4.07 6.81
N THR A 92 -12.57 3.90 7.62
CA THR A 92 -13.80 4.66 7.53
C THR A 92 -14.29 5.08 8.92
N PHE A 93 -14.71 6.32 9.03
CA PHE A 93 -15.40 6.88 10.18
C PHE A 93 -16.52 7.79 9.70
N ASP A 94 -17.73 7.62 10.23
CA ASP A 94 -18.90 8.46 9.92
C ASP A 94 -19.10 8.75 8.41
N ASN A 95 -19.15 7.69 7.60
CA ASN A 95 -19.25 7.73 6.13
C ASN A 95 -18.08 8.42 5.39
N PHE A 96 -17.07 8.91 6.10
CA PHE A 96 -15.83 9.40 5.52
C PHE A 96 -14.82 8.26 5.42
N SER A 97 -14.47 7.88 4.20
CA SER A 97 -13.56 6.77 3.92
C SER A 97 -12.32 7.25 3.18
N GLU A 98 -11.17 6.73 3.58
CA GLU A 98 -9.91 6.92 2.86
C GLU A 98 -9.26 5.58 2.54
N THR A 99 -8.57 5.53 1.40
CA THR A 99 -7.71 4.41 1.04
C THR A 99 -6.28 4.74 1.48
N PHE A 100 -5.61 3.78 2.12
CA PHE A 100 -4.24 3.97 2.53
C PHE A 100 -3.34 4.13 1.30
N SER A 101 -2.70 5.30 1.15
CA SER A 101 -2.04 5.68 -0.12
C SER A 101 -0.88 4.75 -0.48
N LEU A 102 -0.12 4.30 0.51
CA LEU A 102 0.96 3.34 0.29
C LEU A 102 0.42 1.99 -0.17
N ARG A 103 -0.76 1.61 0.31
CA ARG A 103 -1.46 0.41 -0.14
C ARG A 103 -2.04 0.54 -1.55
N LEU A 104 -2.54 1.70 -1.93
CA LEU A 104 -2.94 1.98 -3.33
C LEU A 104 -1.74 1.81 -4.28
N PHE A 105 -0.57 2.33 -3.89
CA PHE A 105 0.63 2.21 -4.71
C PHE A 105 1.15 0.76 -4.79
N SER A 106 1.35 0.13 -3.62
CA SER A 106 1.91 -1.23 -3.51
C SER A 106 0.97 -2.32 -3.98
N GLY A 107 -0.34 -2.17 -3.76
CA GLY A 107 -1.37 -3.16 -4.08
C GLY A 107 -1.92 -3.07 -5.49
N LEU A 108 -1.93 -1.86 -6.09
CA LEU A 108 -2.57 -1.65 -7.38
C LEU A 108 -1.64 -1.04 -8.41
N ILE A 109 -1.13 0.18 -8.18
CA ILE A 109 -0.46 0.97 -9.21
C ILE A 109 0.83 0.27 -9.69
N LEU A 110 1.73 -0.06 -8.77
CA LEU A 110 3.00 -0.70 -9.12
C LEU A 110 2.79 -2.09 -9.79
N PRO A 111 1.99 -3.01 -9.20
CA PRO A 111 1.68 -4.28 -9.85
C PRO A 111 1.07 -4.15 -11.25
N LEU A 112 0.15 -3.18 -11.44
CA LEU A 112 -0.47 -2.94 -12.74
C LEU A 112 0.56 -2.45 -13.78
N LEU A 113 1.48 -1.55 -13.39
CA LEU A 113 2.56 -1.11 -14.27
C LEU A 113 3.49 -2.27 -14.64
N VAL A 114 3.81 -3.16 -13.71
CA VAL A 114 4.59 -4.38 -13.99
C VAL A 114 3.90 -5.26 -15.02
N ILE A 115 2.59 -5.50 -14.87
CA ILE A 115 1.78 -6.26 -15.83
C ILE A 115 1.83 -5.60 -17.22
N ILE A 116 1.62 -4.28 -17.29
CA ILE A 116 1.63 -3.53 -18.55
C ILE A 116 3.00 -3.61 -19.23
N ILE A 117 4.09 -3.42 -18.48
CA ILE A 117 5.45 -3.45 -19.03
C ILE A 117 5.79 -4.85 -19.56
N ILE A 118 5.56 -5.90 -18.78
CA ILE A 118 5.84 -7.27 -19.23
C ILE A 118 4.98 -7.63 -20.45
N THR A 119 3.72 -7.18 -20.49
CA THR A 119 2.81 -7.45 -21.62
C THR A 119 3.23 -6.71 -22.88
N THR A 120 3.62 -5.44 -22.77
CA THR A 120 4.08 -4.62 -23.90
C THR A 120 5.42 -5.12 -24.44
N GLU A 121 6.37 -5.49 -23.57
CA GLU A 121 7.64 -6.09 -24.00
C GLU A 121 7.41 -7.37 -24.82
N LYS A 122 6.51 -8.25 -24.36
CA LYS A 122 6.15 -9.47 -25.10
C LYS A 122 5.45 -9.17 -26.41
N LYS A 123 4.45 -8.27 -26.41
CA LYS A 123 3.66 -7.92 -27.60
C LYS A 123 4.51 -7.30 -28.71
N PHE A 124 5.41 -6.40 -28.35
CA PHE A 124 6.26 -5.68 -29.30
C PHE A 124 7.64 -6.33 -29.50
N LYS A 125 7.88 -7.50 -28.90
CA LYS A 125 9.17 -8.22 -28.94
C LYS A 125 10.35 -7.33 -28.54
N LEU A 126 10.13 -6.40 -27.61
CA LEU A 126 11.17 -5.52 -27.11
C LEU A 126 12.20 -6.36 -26.36
N LYS A 127 13.48 -6.13 -26.62
CA LYS A 127 14.54 -6.72 -25.79
C LYS A 127 14.38 -6.17 -24.38
N ASN A 128 14.62 -7.03 -23.38
CA ASN A 128 14.56 -6.72 -21.95
C ASN A 128 15.23 -5.37 -21.70
N ASN A 129 14.42 -4.33 -21.51
CA ASN A 129 14.92 -2.96 -21.40
C ASN A 129 15.18 -2.66 -19.93
N THR A 130 16.07 -1.72 -19.65
CA THR A 130 16.38 -1.22 -18.30
C THR A 130 15.11 -0.90 -17.50
N LEU A 131 14.08 -0.37 -18.17
CA LEU A 131 12.77 -0.09 -17.55
C LEU A 131 12.13 -1.34 -16.94
N SER A 132 12.09 -2.46 -17.67
CA SER A 132 11.52 -3.72 -17.18
C SER A 132 12.31 -4.30 -16.03
N LEU A 133 13.63 -4.17 -16.07
CA LEU A 133 14.48 -4.56 -14.94
C LEU A 133 14.16 -3.74 -13.67
N ILE A 134 14.02 -2.41 -13.80
CA ILE A 134 13.67 -1.52 -12.68
C ILE A 134 12.34 -1.96 -12.06
N PHE A 135 11.30 -2.15 -12.87
CA PHE A 135 9.99 -2.54 -12.35
C PHE A 135 9.97 -3.95 -11.73
N LYS A 136 10.75 -4.89 -12.27
CA LYS A 136 10.95 -6.21 -11.66
C LYS A 136 11.60 -6.10 -10.28
N ILE A 137 12.64 -5.25 -10.14
CA ILE A 137 13.29 -4.99 -8.85
C ILE A 137 12.32 -4.31 -7.88
N MET A 138 11.57 -3.32 -8.33
CA MET A 138 10.54 -2.65 -7.52
C MET A 138 9.48 -3.65 -7.03
N MET A 139 9.06 -4.60 -7.88
CA MET A 139 8.11 -5.65 -7.48
C MET A 139 8.68 -6.56 -6.39
N ILE A 140 9.96 -6.90 -6.44
CA ILE A 140 10.63 -7.67 -5.38
C ILE A 140 10.66 -6.85 -4.08
N GLY A 141 11.03 -5.57 -4.15
CA GLY A 141 10.98 -4.67 -2.99
C GLY A 141 9.56 -4.54 -2.42
N ASN A 142 8.54 -4.52 -3.26
CA ASN A 142 7.14 -4.47 -2.86
C ASN A 142 6.70 -5.72 -2.08
N ILE A 143 7.16 -6.90 -2.50
CA ILE A 143 6.91 -8.15 -1.78
C ILE A 143 7.59 -8.12 -0.41
N ILE A 144 8.84 -7.68 -0.35
CA ILE A 144 9.57 -7.56 0.92
C ILE A 144 8.85 -6.57 1.85
N TYR A 145 8.40 -5.43 1.31
CA TYR A 145 7.65 -4.44 2.07
C TYR A 145 6.39 -5.06 2.70
N VAL A 146 5.51 -5.65 1.89
CA VAL A 146 4.23 -6.20 2.36
C VAL A 146 4.36 -7.43 3.26
N LEU A 147 5.48 -8.17 3.20
CA LEU A 147 5.70 -9.32 4.07
C LEU A 147 6.35 -8.97 5.41
N LEU A 148 7.03 -7.82 5.51
CA LEU A 148 7.82 -7.46 6.70
C LEU A 148 7.26 -6.26 7.47
N TYR A 149 6.42 -5.45 6.84
CA TYR A 149 5.88 -4.20 7.38
C TYR A 149 4.38 -4.13 7.18
#